data_AF-A0A2H0J587-F1
#
_entry.id   AF-A0A2H0J587-F1
#
_cell.length_a   1.000
_cell.length_b   1.000
_cell.length_c   1.000
_cell.angle_alpha   90.00
_cell.angle_beta   90.00
_cell.angle_gamma   90.00
#
_symmetry.space_group_name_H-M   'P 1'
#
loop_
_entity.id
_entity.type
_entity.pdbx_description
1 polymer ?
#
loop_
_entity_poly.entity_id
_entity_poly.type
_entity_poly.pdbx_seq_one_letter_code
_entity_poly.pdbx_strand_id
1 'polypeptide(L)'
;MTIEKLQARDAGRDIGAELLAAVQELHAGQTGRKTTFEPLPDGSVRRTVTLADGTVQTREVLTGPKWQLLAARTQAGLSQSEFAKATGVSVRTLQEWEQGRKVPSGAAQSLLKLVSRHPHLLAELA
;
A
#
# COMPACT_ATOMS: atom_id res chain seq x y z
N MET A 1 14.38 16.91 -23.53
CA MET A 1 14.10 18.19 -22.83
C MET A 1 15.44 18.80 -22.47
N THR A 2 15.78 20.00 -22.98
CA THR A 2 17.09 20.65 -22.75
C THR A 2 17.11 21.42 -21.44
N ILE A 3 18.29 21.60 -20.84
CA ILE A 3 18.46 22.28 -19.53
C ILE A 3 17.93 23.73 -19.56
N GLU A 4 18.12 24.46 -20.67
CA GLU A 4 17.56 25.80 -20.84
C GLU A 4 16.04 25.83 -20.78
N LYS A 5 15.36 24.79 -21.30
CA LYS A 5 13.89 24.69 -21.22
C LYS A 5 13.40 24.39 -19.81
N LEU A 6 14.21 23.72 -18.98
CA LEU A 6 13.93 23.51 -17.55
C LEU A 6 14.12 24.80 -16.76
N GLN A 7 15.24 25.50 -16.99
CA GLN A 7 15.56 26.75 -16.30
C GLN A 7 14.56 27.85 -16.62
N ALA A 8 14.14 28.00 -17.88
CA ALA A 8 13.12 28.97 -18.27
C ALA A 8 11.74 28.65 -17.65
N ARG A 9 11.41 27.36 -17.49
CA ARG A 9 10.17 26.92 -16.84
C ARG A 9 10.20 27.20 -15.33
N ASP A 10 11.33 26.95 -14.69
CA ASP A 10 11.47 27.03 -13.24
C ASP A 10 11.91 28.43 -12.75
N ALA A 11 12.22 29.38 -13.66
CA ALA A 11 12.68 30.73 -13.35
C ALA A 11 11.68 31.59 -12.53
N GLY A 12 10.38 31.28 -12.60
CA GLY A 12 9.34 31.95 -11.82
C GLY A 12 8.70 31.06 -10.75
N ARG A 13 9.29 29.90 -10.45
CA ARG A 13 8.67 28.87 -9.62
C ARG A 13 8.97 29.10 -8.14
N ASP A 14 7.93 29.42 -7.37
CA ASP A 14 8.03 29.53 -5.91
C ASP A 14 7.77 28.16 -5.27
N ILE A 15 8.87 27.43 -5.03
CA ILE A 15 8.83 26.12 -4.38
C ILE A 15 8.24 26.22 -2.96
N GLY A 16 8.47 27.35 -2.25
CA GLY A 16 7.94 27.55 -0.91
C GLY A 16 6.42 27.64 -0.90
N ALA A 17 5.85 28.42 -1.81
CA ALA A 17 4.41 28.51 -2.00
C ALA A 17 3.80 27.16 -2.41
N GLU A 18 4.45 26.41 -3.31
CA GLU A 18 3.98 25.09 -3.73
C GLU A 18 4.02 24.03 -2.62
N LEU A 19 5.09 24.02 -1.83
CA LEU A 19 5.21 23.10 -0.69
C LEU A 19 4.18 23.45 0.40
N LEU A 20 3.95 24.74 0.64
CA LEU A 20 2.93 25.17 1.60
C LEU A 20 1.52 24.76 1.13
N ALA A 21 1.21 24.93 -0.15
CA ALA A 21 -0.05 24.45 -0.74
C ALA A 21 -0.19 22.94 -0.59
N ALA A 22 0.85 22.15 -0.92
CA ALA A 22 0.82 20.70 -0.78
C ALA A 22 0.62 20.24 0.68
N VAL A 23 1.23 20.93 1.64
CA VAL A 23 1.02 20.66 3.08
C VAL A 23 -0.41 20.99 3.50
N GLN A 24 -0.98 22.09 3.00
CA GLN A 24 -2.38 22.46 3.26
C GLN A 24 -3.36 21.47 2.65
N GLU A 25 -3.11 20.99 1.42
CA GLU A 25 -3.89 19.93 0.77
C GLU A 25 -3.83 18.63 1.58
N LEU A 26 -2.63 18.23 2.05
CA LEU A 26 -2.46 17.07 2.93
C LEU A 26 -3.23 17.25 4.25
N HIS A 27 -3.17 18.42 4.88
CA HIS A 27 -3.94 18.75 6.08
C HIS A 27 -5.45 18.76 5.85
N ALA A 28 -5.90 19.16 4.66
CA ALA A 28 -7.29 19.10 4.23
C ALA A 28 -7.76 17.67 3.89
N GLY A 29 -6.90 16.66 4.06
CA GLY A 29 -7.20 15.26 3.74
C GLY A 29 -7.19 14.97 2.24
N GLN A 30 -6.76 15.92 1.40
CA GLN A 30 -6.50 15.73 -0.02
C GLN A 30 -5.16 15.02 -0.17
N THR A 31 -5.13 13.78 0.28
CA THR A 31 -3.98 12.91 0.04
C THR A 31 -3.90 12.62 -1.44
N GLY A 32 -2.68 12.55 -1.98
CA GLY A 32 -2.43 12.05 -3.34
C GLY A 32 -3.04 10.66 -3.58
N ARG A 33 -2.74 10.06 -4.73
CA ARG A 33 -3.26 8.73 -5.12
C ARG A 33 -3.29 7.72 -3.96
N LYS A 34 -4.48 7.38 -3.47
CA LYS A 34 -4.71 6.39 -2.42
C LYS A 34 -5.06 5.04 -3.06
N THR A 35 -4.38 3.98 -2.63
CA THR A 35 -4.72 2.60 -3.04
C THR A 35 -5.21 1.85 -1.81
N THR A 36 -6.44 1.33 -1.86
CA THR A 36 -7.00 0.49 -0.82
C THR A 36 -7.14 -0.95 -1.30
N PHE A 37 -6.96 -1.88 -0.36
CA PHE A 37 -7.09 -3.32 -0.58
C PHE A 37 -8.15 -3.85 0.39
N GLU A 38 -9.21 -4.44 -0.15
CA GLU A 38 -10.31 -4.97 0.63
C GLU A 38 -10.47 -6.47 0.33
N PRO A 39 -10.25 -7.36 1.30
CA PRO A 39 -10.44 -8.78 1.11
C PRO A 39 -11.92 -9.11 0.95
N LEU A 40 -12.22 -10.02 0.04
CA LEU A 40 -13.56 -10.54 -0.24
C LEU A 40 -13.74 -11.93 0.39
N PRO A 41 -14.99 -12.36 0.67
CA PRO A 41 -15.27 -13.66 1.31
C PRO A 41 -14.75 -14.88 0.54
N ASP A 42 -14.65 -14.77 -0.78
CA ASP A 42 -14.12 -15.80 -1.69
C ASP A 42 -12.57 -15.89 -1.68
N GLY A 43 -11.91 -15.01 -0.91
CA GLY A 43 -10.46 -14.92 -0.84
C GLY A 43 -9.83 -14.07 -1.94
N SER A 44 -10.62 -13.47 -2.83
CA SER A 44 -10.12 -12.43 -3.73
C SER A 44 -9.94 -11.09 -2.99
N VAL A 45 -9.29 -10.13 -3.62
CA VAL A 45 -9.02 -8.81 -3.04
C VAL A 45 -9.44 -7.73 -4.01
N ARG A 46 -10.35 -6.86 -3.57
CA ARG A 46 -10.74 -5.67 -4.31
C ARG A 46 -9.70 -4.58 -4.10
N ARG A 47 -9.03 -4.19 -5.18
CA ARG A 47 -8.15 -3.01 -5.20
C ARG A 47 -8.93 -1.82 -5.72
N THR A 48 -8.98 -0.75 -4.93
CA THR A 48 -9.55 0.53 -5.36
C THR A 48 -8.44 1.59 -5.36
N VAL A 49 -8.24 2.24 -6.51
CA VAL A 49 -7.33 3.37 -6.64
C VAL A 49 -8.18 4.63 -6.70
N THR A 50 -8.04 5.49 -5.71
CA THR A 50 -8.73 6.78 -5.60
C THR A 50 -7.70 7.89 -5.80
N LEU A 51 -8.01 8.84 -6.66
CA LEU A 51 -7.23 10.06 -6.86
C LEU A 51 -7.47 11.07 -5.73
N ALA A 52 -6.66 12.13 -5.71
CA ALA A 52 -6.76 13.20 -4.72
C ALA A 52 -8.11 13.93 -4.76
N ASP A 53 -8.75 13.99 -5.93
CA ASP A 53 -10.08 14.56 -6.16
C ASP A 53 -11.24 13.62 -5.74
N GLY A 54 -10.92 12.45 -5.19
CA GLY A 54 -11.91 11.43 -4.84
C GLY A 54 -12.36 10.55 -6.01
N THR A 55 -11.90 10.82 -7.24
CA THR A 55 -12.26 10.03 -8.41
C THR A 55 -11.65 8.63 -8.31
N VAL A 56 -12.49 7.60 -8.45
CA VAL A 56 -12.03 6.21 -8.51
C VAL A 56 -11.45 5.95 -9.90
N GLN A 57 -10.13 5.85 -9.99
CA GLN A 57 -9.41 5.54 -11.23
C GLN A 57 -9.57 4.08 -11.65
N THR A 58 -9.56 3.16 -10.68
CA THR A 58 -9.56 1.72 -10.97
C THR A 58 -10.20 0.98 -9.82
N ARG A 59 -11.08 0.03 -10.17
CA ARG A 59 -11.62 -0.97 -9.26
C ARG A 59 -11.49 -2.33 -9.95
N GLU A 60 -10.63 -3.17 -9.42
CA GLU A 60 -10.36 -4.51 -9.96
C GLU A 60 -10.35 -5.56 -8.85
N VAL A 61 -10.69 -6.80 -9.21
CA VAL A 61 -10.65 -7.96 -8.31
C VAL A 61 -9.39 -8.74 -8.61
N LEU A 62 -8.51 -8.84 -7.62
CA LEU A 62 -7.22 -9.50 -7.69
C LEU A 62 -7.26 -10.83 -6.95
N THR A 63 -6.63 -11.86 -7.51
CA THR A 63 -6.63 -13.21 -6.94
C THR A 63 -5.23 -13.71 -6.64
N GLY A 64 -5.09 -14.49 -5.57
CA GLY A 64 -3.85 -15.16 -5.20
C GLY A 64 -3.20 -14.66 -3.89
N PRO A 65 -2.18 -15.40 -3.41
CA PRO A 65 -1.62 -15.23 -2.06
C PRO A 65 -0.94 -13.88 -1.85
N LYS A 66 -0.36 -13.30 -2.91
CA LYS A 66 0.25 -11.97 -2.89
C LYS A 66 -0.74 -10.89 -2.44
N TRP A 67 -1.94 -10.90 -3.01
CA TRP A 67 -2.93 -9.87 -2.74
C TRP A 67 -3.59 -10.06 -1.39
N GLN A 68 -3.84 -11.31 -1.01
CA GLN A 68 -4.34 -11.67 0.33
C GLN A 68 -3.38 -11.18 1.42
N LEU A 69 -2.07 -11.40 1.23
CA LEU A 69 -1.01 -10.89 2.10
C LEU A 69 -1.06 -9.36 2.23
N LEU A 70 -1.07 -8.65 1.09
CA LEU A 70 -1.11 -7.18 1.06
C LEU A 70 -2.37 -6.64 1.75
N ALA A 71 -3.53 -7.24 1.49
CA ALA A 71 -4.79 -6.86 2.11
C ALA A 71 -4.74 -7.06 3.63
N ALA A 72 -4.28 -8.23 4.08
CA ALA A 72 -4.17 -8.56 5.49
C ALA A 72 -3.25 -7.59 6.24
N ARG A 73 -2.06 -7.30 5.70
CA ARG A 73 -1.15 -6.32 6.29
C ARG A 73 -1.75 -4.92 6.34
N THR A 74 -2.37 -4.48 5.23
CA THR A 74 -2.96 -3.14 5.14
C THR A 74 -4.13 -2.97 6.11
N GLN A 75 -4.96 -4.00 6.27
CA GLN A 75 -6.05 -3.99 7.25
C GLN A 75 -5.57 -4.00 8.69
N ALA A 76 -4.45 -4.68 8.98
CA ALA A 76 -3.84 -4.66 10.30
C ALA A 76 -3.16 -3.30 10.61
N GLY A 77 -3.04 -2.40 9.64
CA GLY A 77 -2.40 -1.10 9.82
C GLY A 77 -0.88 -1.17 10.02
N LEU A 78 -0.26 -2.32 9.71
CA LEU A 78 1.17 -2.56 9.97
C LEU A 78 2.04 -2.17 8.78
N SER A 79 3.20 -1.57 9.08
CA SER A 79 4.30 -1.46 8.14
C SER A 79 4.85 -2.83 7.73
N GLN A 80 5.65 -2.88 6.66
CA GLN A 80 6.32 -4.11 6.26
C GLN A 80 7.22 -4.67 7.37
N SER A 81 7.93 -3.81 8.11
CA SER A 81 8.80 -4.23 9.21
C SER A 81 8.02 -4.80 10.39
N GLU A 82 6.93 -4.16 10.78
CA GLU A 82 6.11 -4.63 11.90
C GLU A 82 5.44 -5.96 11.57
N PHE A 83 4.90 -6.09 10.35
CA PHE A 83 4.30 -7.33 9.89
C PHE A 83 5.33 -8.47 9.80
N ALA A 84 6.53 -8.18 9.27
CA ALA A 84 7.61 -9.15 9.19
C ALA A 84 8.03 -9.64 10.59
N LYS A 85 8.14 -8.72 11.55
CA LYS A 85 8.41 -9.03 12.96
C LYS A 85 7.32 -9.93 13.56
N ALA A 86 6.05 -9.54 13.42
CA ALA A 86 4.90 -10.29 13.96
C ALA A 86 4.77 -11.69 13.36
N THR A 87 5.18 -11.87 12.10
CA THR A 87 5.11 -13.16 11.39
C THR A 87 6.41 -13.97 11.45
N GLY A 88 7.46 -13.44 12.08
CA GLY A 88 8.75 -14.13 12.22
C GLY A 88 9.52 -14.31 10.90
N VAL A 89 9.24 -13.49 9.88
CA VAL A 89 9.96 -13.52 8.59
C VAL A 89 10.84 -12.30 8.42
N SER A 90 11.83 -12.37 7.53
CA SER A 90 12.62 -11.19 7.20
C SER A 90 11.79 -10.19 6.38
N VAL A 91 12.06 -8.90 6.52
CA VAL A 91 11.46 -7.84 5.68
C VAL A 91 11.71 -8.13 4.20
N ARG A 92 12.90 -8.63 3.86
CA ARG A 92 13.27 -9.02 2.49
C ARG A 92 12.36 -10.12 1.95
N THR A 93 12.05 -11.14 2.76
CA THR A 93 11.12 -12.22 2.41
C THR A 93 9.72 -11.69 2.16
N LEU A 94 9.21 -10.85 3.06
CA LEU A 94 7.91 -10.22 2.91
C LEU A 94 7.82 -9.41 1.60
N GLN A 95 8.85 -8.62 1.29
CA GLN A 95 8.92 -7.86 0.05
C GLN A 95 8.93 -8.75 -1.20
N GLU A 96 9.59 -9.92 -1.17
CA GLU A 96 9.57 -10.86 -2.30
C GLU A 96 8.17 -11.44 -2.54
N TRP A 97 7.41 -11.69 -1.47
CA TRP A 97 6.03 -12.14 -1.55
C TRP A 97 5.09 -11.05 -2.06
N GLU A 98 5.16 -9.84 -1.50
CA GLU A 98 4.30 -8.73 -1.91
C GLU A 98 4.60 -8.28 -3.35
N GLN A 99 5.84 -8.39 -3.82
CA GLN A 99 6.17 -8.07 -5.20
C GLN A 99 5.81 -9.22 -6.16
N GLY A 100 5.60 -10.43 -5.65
CA GLY A 100 5.26 -11.62 -6.44
C GLY A 100 6.48 -12.31 -7.04
N ARG A 101 7.68 -12.02 -6.53
CA ARG A 101 8.92 -12.71 -6.94
C ARG A 101 9.03 -14.11 -6.34
N LYS A 102 8.40 -14.33 -5.18
CA LYS A 102 8.30 -15.65 -4.54
C LYS A 102 6.89 -15.88 -4.03
N VAL A 103 6.54 -17.16 -3.90
CA VAL A 103 5.29 -17.61 -3.31
C VAL A 103 5.57 -18.08 -1.89
N PRO A 104 4.77 -17.68 -0.87
CA PRO A 104 4.91 -18.20 0.48
C PRO A 104 4.71 -19.72 0.51
N SER A 105 5.35 -20.39 1.48
CA SER A 105 5.13 -21.83 1.71
C SER A 105 3.66 -22.12 2.04
N GLY A 106 3.22 -23.38 1.90
CA GLY A 106 1.85 -23.77 2.23
C GLY A 106 1.43 -23.40 3.65
N ALA A 107 2.33 -23.60 4.63
CA ALA A 107 2.11 -23.19 6.02
C ALA A 107 1.97 -21.66 6.17
N ALA A 108 2.83 -20.90 5.50
CA ALA A 108 2.73 -19.44 5.50
C ALA A 108 1.42 -18.97 4.85
N GLN A 109 0.99 -19.57 3.75
CA GLN A 109 -0.31 -19.25 3.13
C GLN A 109 -1.49 -19.52 4.08
N SER A 110 -1.45 -20.62 4.83
CA SER A 110 -2.48 -20.92 5.84
C SER A 110 -2.51 -19.87 6.95
N LEU A 111 -1.34 -19.45 7.46
CA LEU A 111 -1.25 -18.37 8.44
C LEU A 111 -1.79 -17.05 7.87
N LEU A 112 -1.44 -16.70 6.63
CA LEU A 112 -1.91 -15.48 5.98
C LEU A 112 -3.44 -15.48 5.79
N LYS A 113 -4.04 -16.63 5.48
CA LYS A 113 -5.50 -16.80 5.42
C LYS A 113 -6.19 -16.67 6.78
N LEU A 114 -5.50 -17.03 7.87
CA LEU A 114 -6.02 -16.86 9.23
C LEU A 114 -5.97 -15.37 9.61
N VAL A 115 -4.82 -14.76 9.40
CA VAL A 115 -4.55 -13.34 9.66
C VAL A 115 -5.46 -12.43 8.83
N SER A 116 -5.78 -12.78 7.58
CA SER A 116 -6.72 -12.00 6.77
C SER A 116 -8.16 -12.02 7.32
N ARG A 117 -8.54 -13.04 8.08
CA ARG A 117 -9.85 -13.12 8.75
C ARG A 117 -9.83 -12.48 10.13
N HIS A 118 -8.68 -12.51 10.79
CA HIS A 118 -8.49 -12.04 12.16
C HIS A 118 -7.26 -11.13 12.25
N PRO A 119 -7.29 -9.93 11.64
CA PRO A 119 -6.12 -9.04 11.58
C PRO A 119 -5.66 -8.56 12.95
N HIS A 120 -6.55 -8.54 13.95
CA HIS A 120 -6.22 -8.21 15.34
C HIS A 120 -5.18 -9.17 15.96
N LEU A 121 -5.12 -10.43 15.52
CA LEU A 121 -4.15 -11.41 16.03
C LEU A 121 -2.70 -11.01 15.76
N LEU A 122 -2.44 -10.22 14.72
CA LEU A 122 -1.08 -9.72 14.46
C LEU A 122 -0.63 -8.69 15.48
N ALA A 123 -1.56 -7.91 16.04
CA ALA A 123 -1.24 -6.93 17.07
C ALA A 123 -0.80 -7.62 18.37
N GLU A 124 -1.28 -8.84 18.64
CA GLU A 124 -0.86 -9.66 19.78
C GLU A 124 0.53 -10.28 19.61
N LEU A 125 1.03 -10.37 18.37
CA LEU A 125 2.32 -10.98 18.02
C LEU A 125 3.46 -9.95 17.83
N ALA A 126 3.15 -8.65 17.86
CA ALA A 126 4.06 -7.55 17.50
C ALA A 126 5.00 -7.11 18.64
#